data_AF-A0A842KTE5-F1
#
_entry.id   AF-A0A842KTE5-F1
#
_cell.length_a   1.000
_cell.length_b   1.000
_cell.length_c   1.000
_cell.angle_alpha   90.00
_cell.angle_beta   90.00
_cell.angle_gamma   90.00
#
_symmetry.space_group_name_H-M   'P 1'
#
loop_
_entity.id
_entity.type
_entity.pdbx_description
1 polymer ?
#
loop_
_entity_poly.entity_id
_entity_poly.type
_entity_poly.pdbx_seq_one_letter_code
_entity_poly.pdbx_strand_id
1 'polypeptide(L)' 'MSNEFDEREYRLLEELMFSYNATSERNAVPKDSLISKISKLEFFKEKGYIMELSDGRIFLTPKGMQALLAHFS' A
#
# COMPACT_ATOMS: atom_id res chain seq x y z
N MET A 1 -16.00 10.01 15.77
CA MET A 1 -15.99 9.86 14.30
C MET A 1 -14.93 8.84 13.95
N SER A 2 -15.33 7.89 13.11
CA SER A 2 -14.78 6.55 12.97
C SER A 2 -13.40 6.53 12.29
N ASN A 3 -12.39 5.95 12.94
CA ASN A 3 -11.15 5.56 12.27
C ASN A 3 -11.44 4.31 11.42
N GLU A 4 -12.07 4.50 10.26
CA GLU A 4 -12.33 3.46 9.26
C GLU A 4 -11.06 3.18 8.44
N PHE A 5 -10.02 2.72 9.11
CA PHE A 5 -9.07 1.82 8.48
C PHE A 5 -9.13 0.51 9.24
N ASP A 6 -9.52 -0.54 8.53
CA ASP A 6 -9.53 -1.90 9.06
C ASP A 6 -8.07 -2.33 9.30
N GLU A 7 -7.74 -3.01 10.41
CA GLU A 7 -6.37 -3.54 10.68
C GLU A 7 -5.83 -4.35 9.48
N ARG A 8 -6.75 -4.97 8.72
CA ARG A 8 -6.46 -5.73 7.51
C ARG A 8 -5.95 -4.87 6.35
N GLU A 9 -6.34 -3.59 6.31
CA GLU A 9 -5.93 -2.63 5.30
C GLU A 9 -4.50 -2.11 5.54
N TYR A 10 -4.12 -1.92 6.80
CA TYR A 10 -2.77 -1.51 7.16
C TYR A 10 -1.71 -2.54 6.79
N ARG A 11 -2.06 -3.83 6.87
CA ARG A 11 -1.14 -4.93 6.55
C ARG A 11 -0.55 -4.83 5.13
N LEU A 12 -1.28 -4.28 4.16
CA LEU A 12 -0.72 -4.04 2.81
C LEU A 12 0.38 -2.98 2.84
N LEU A 13 0.11 -1.84 3.48
CA LEU A 13 1.04 -0.73 3.52
C LEU A 13 2.30 -1.11 4.31
N GLU A 14 2.13 -1.86 5.40
CA GLU A 14 3.23 -2.49 6.14
C GLU A 14 4.02 -3.48 5.28
N GLU A 15 3.36 -4.37 4.54
CA GLU A 15 4.06 -5.36 3.71
C GLU A 15 4.87 -4.67 2.60
N LEU A 16 4.28 -3.66 1.95
CA LEU A 16 4.98 -2.81 0.97
C LEU A 16 6.18 -2.09 1.58
N MET A 17 6.07 -1.58 2.80
CA MET A 17 7.16 -0.87 3.46
C MET A 17 8.24 -1.81 4.00
N PHE A 18 7.87 -2.79 4.83
CA PHE A 18 8.79 -3.61 5.61
C PHE A 18 9.28 -4.86 4.86
N SER A 19 8.42 -5.51 4.08
CA SER A 19 8.80 -6.75 3.38
C SER A 19 9.44 -6.45 2.02
N TYR A 20 8.97 -5.41 1.35
CA TYR A 20 9.37 -5.11 -0.02
C TYR A 20 10.20 -3.84 -0.18
N ASN A 21 10.26 -2.97 0.84
CA ASN A 21 10.86 -1.63 0.74
C ASN A 21 10.40 -0.86 -0.53
N ALA A 22 9.15 -1.11 -0.94
CA ALA A 22 8.53 -0.60 -2.15
C ALA A 22 8.02 0.82 -1.90
N THR A 23 8.90 1.71 -1.46
CA THR A 23 8.61 3.11 -1.07
C THR A 23 8.86 4.10 -2.20
N SER A 24 9.24 3.59 -3.38
CA SER A 24 9.49 4.38 -4.59
C SER A 24 9.30 3.49 -5.83
N GLU A 25 9.15 4.13 -6.98
CA GLU A 25 9.04 3.45 -8.29
C GLU A 25 10.21 2.48 -8.57
N ARG A 26 11.43 2.82 -8.11
CA ARG A 26 12.62 1.98 -8.29
C ARG A 26 12.52 0.64 -7.57
N ASN A 27 11.76 0.60 -6.47
CA ASN A 27 11.56 -0.59 -5.65
C ASN A 27 10.14 -1.15 -5.81
N ALA A 28 9.41 -0.74 -6.85
CA ALA A 28 8.06 -1.22 -7.07
C ALA A 28 8.05 -2.74 -7.25
N VAL A 29 7.06 -3.40 -6.64
CA VAL A 29 6.94 -4.86 -6.63
C VAL A 29 5.80 -5.34 -7.52
N PRO A 30 5.89 -6.54 -8.12
CA PRO A 30 4.83 -7.06 -8.96
C PRO A 30 3.51 -7.16 -8.19
N LYS A 31 2.43 -6.61 -8.76
CA LYS A 31 1.08 -6.66 -8.18
C LYS A 31 0.62 -8.08 -7.86
N ASP A 32 1.02 -9.06 -8.68
CA ASP A 32 0.71 -10.48 -8.49
C ASP A 32 1.25 -11.05 -7.17
N SER A 33 2.35 -10.49 -6.65
CA SER A 33 2.90 -10.86 -5.34
C SER A 33 2.00 -10.43 -4.17
N LEU A 34 1.05 -9.53 -4.43
CA LEU A 34 0.15 -8.89 -3.46
C LEU A 34 -1.32 -9.29 -3.67
N ILE A 35 -1.68 -9.72 -4.90
CA ILE A 35 -3.05 -10.11 -5.32
C ILE A 35 -3.63 -11.24 -4.47
N SER A 36 -2.81 -12.19 -3.99
CA SER A 36 -3.31 -13.31 -3.18
C SER A 36 -3.85 -12.89 -1.80
N LYS A 37 -3.65 -11.63 -1.38
CA LYS A 37 -3.93 -11.20 -0.02
C LYS A 37 -5.05 -10.16 0.12
N ILE A 38 -5.45 -9.42 -0.93
CA ILE A 38 -6.23 -8.18 -0.72
C ILE A 38 -7.31 -7.95 -1.78
N SER A 39 -8.57 -7.96 -1.34
CA SER A 39 -9.76 -7.56 -2.12
C SER A 39 -9.91 -6.04 -2.34
N LYS A 40 -8.98 -5.23 -1.80
CA LYS A 40 -9.10 -3.76 -1.69
C LYS A 40 -8.00 -2.97 -2.41
N LEU A 41 -7.27 -3.56 -3.35
CA LEU A 41 -6.15 -2.90 -4.04
C LEU A 41 -6.59 -1.62 -4.78
N GLU A 42 -7.78 -1.64 -5.39
CA GLU A 42 -8.38 -0.46 -6.02
C GLU A 42 -8.72 0.65 -5.00
N PHE A 43 -9.18 0.31 -3.79
CA PHE A 43 -9.41 1.31 -2.74
C PHE A 43 -8.12 2.06 -2.36
N PHE A 44 -6.99 1.36 -2.21
CA PHE A 44 -5.72 2.04 -1.91
C PHE A 44 -5.24 2.93 -3.05
N LYS A 45 -5.49 2.54 -4.31
CA LYS A 45 -5.21 3.36 -5.49
C LYS A 45 -6.08 4.61 -5.52
N GLU A 46 -7.39 4.48 -5.30
CA GLU A 46 -8.33 5.61 -5.23
C GLU A 46 -7.97 6.60 -4.11
N LYS A 47 -7.54 6.09 -2.95
CA LYS A 47 -7.05 6.93 -1.86
C LYS A 47 -5.67 7.53 -2.12
N GLY A 48 -4.95 7.04 -3.12
CA GLY A 48 -3.60 7.48 -3.48
C GLY A 48 -2.51 6.99 -2.52
N TYR A 49 -2.76 5.91 -1.78
CA TYR A 49 -1.78 5.30 -0.87
C TYR A 49 -0.78 4.43 -1.59
N ILE A 50 -1.18 3.82 -2.70
CA ILE A 50 -0.31 3.06 -3.58
C ILE A 50 -0.45 3.57 -5.00
N MET A 51 0.58 3.36 -5.81
CA MET A 51 0.57 3.66 -7.23
C MET A 51 0.94 2.41 -8.01
N GLU A 52 0.18 2.15 -9.07
CA GLU A 52 0.43 1.08 -10.03
C GLU A 52 1.07 1.67 -11.29
N LEU A 53 2.23 1.13 -11.64
CA LEU A 53 2.97 1.46 -12.85
C LEU A 53 2.33 0.78 -14.06
N SER A 54 2.65 1.27 -15.26
CA SER A 54 2.14 0.72 -16.52
C SER A 54 2.55 -0.73 -16.77
N ASP A 55 3.60 -1.21 -16.11
CA ASP A 55 4.10 -2.59 -16.20
C ASP A 55 3.52 -3.53 -15.13
N GLY A 56 2.54 -3.06 -14.34
CA GLY A 56 1.87 -3.86 -13.31
C GLY A 56 2.63 -3.99 -12.00
N ARG A 57 3.72 -3.23 -11.79
CA ARG A 57 4.36 -3.11 -10.47
C ARG A 57 3.66 -2.03 -9.63
N ILE A 58 3.67 -2.21 -8.31
CA ILE A 58 3.07 -1.27 -7.37
C ILE A 58 4.06 -0.84 -6.30
N PHE A 59 3.90 0.38 -5.82
CA PHE A 59 4.69 0.92 -4.71
C PHE A 59 3.84 1.80 -3.78
N LEU A 60 4.27 1.91 -2.53
CA LEU A 60 3.73 2.76 -1.49
C LEU A 60 4.09 4.22 -1.78
N THR A 61 3.08 5.09 -1.88
CA THR A 61 3.30 6.52 -2.08
C THR A 61 3.67 7.22 -0.77
N PRO A 62 4.20 8.45 -0.80
CA PRO A 62 4.40 9.25 0.42
C PRO A 62 3.12 9.43 1.24
N LYS A 63 1.96 9.51 0.58
CA LYS A 63 0.65 9.59 1.25
C LYS A 63 0.29 8.27 1.95
N GLY A 64 0.57 7.14 1.31
CA GLY A 64 0.39 5.82 1.93
C GLY A 64 1.31 5.63 3.13
N MET A 65 2.55 6.10 3.03
CA MET A 65 3.51 6.10 4.12
C MET A 65 3.00 6.93 5.31
N GLN A 66 2.50 8.14 5.08
CA GLN A 66 1.92 8.97 6.13
C GLN A 66 0.69 8.32 6.78
N ALA A 67 -0.18 7.71 5.97
CA ALA A 67 -1.35 6.98 6.48
C ALA A 67 -0.95 5.80 7.36
N LEU A 68 0.13 5.09 7.00
CA LEU A 68 0.69 4.02 7.80
C LEU A 68 1.29 4.54 9.11
N LEU A 69 2.12 5.59 9.06
CA LEU A 69 2.77 6.16 10.24
C LEU A 69 1.78 6.75 11.25
N ALA A 70 0.67 7.34 10.76
CA ALA A 70 -0.38 7.87 11.60
C ALA A 70 -1.11 6.79 12.44
N HIS A 71 -0.98 5.51 12.09
CA HIS A 71 -1.54 4.39 12.85
C HIS A 71 -0.73 4.04 14.11
N PHE A 72 0.58 4.35 14.12
CA PHE A 72 1.48 4.07 15.25
C PHE A 72 1.63 5.24 16.23
N SER A 73 0.93 6.35 15.98
CA SER A 73 0.96 7.59 16.78
C SER A 73 -0.20 7.64 17.76
#